data_AF-A0A9W6VXS2-F1
#
_entry.id   AF-A0A9W6VXS2-F1
#
_cell.length_a   1.000
_cell.length_b   1.000
_cell.length_c   1.000
_cell.angle_alpha   90.00
_cell.angle_beta   90.00
_cell.angle_gamma   90.00
#
_symmetry.space_group_name_H-M   'P 1'
#
loop_
_entity.id
_entity.type
_entity.pdbx_description
1 polymer ?
#
loop_
_entity_poly.entity_id
_entity_poly.type
_entity_poly.pdbx_seq_one_letter_code
_entity_poly.pdbx_strand_id
1 'polypeptide(L)'
;MAAGDRLTHPRTPAGARLARRRPRRADATEKTGVIMNASRGGWNDPELDALAEGLRIAHARVANLSPLVRPQMTRHLLVITDLAKRDAALALRRLESFLSDLDGDENVP
;
A
#
# COMPACT_ATOMS: atom_id res chain seq x y z
N MET A 1 68.03 -25.23 27.79
CA MET A 1 68.57 -26.48 27.20
C MET A 1 67.39 -27.19 26.58
N ALA A 2 67.23 -27.17 25.25
CA ALA A 2 67.82 -28.12 24.28
C ALA A 2 67.42 -29.56 24.63
N ALA A 3 66.94 -30.45 23.79
CA ALA A 3 66.67 -30.61 22.35
C ALA A 3 65.67 -31.81 22.30
N GLY A 4 65.03 -32.25 21.23
CA GLY A 4 65.18 -32.10 19.80
C GLY A 4 63.87 -32.56 19.13
N ASP A 5 63.57 -32.16 17.90
CA ASP A 5 64.21 -32.65 16.66
C ASP A 5 63.83 -34.12 16.45
N ARG A 6 63.22 -34.58 15.37
CA ARG A 6 62.86 -34.04 14.05
C ARG A 6 62.08 -35.17 13.34
N LEU A 7 61.77 -34.91 12.07
CA LEU A 7 61.48 -35.84 10.97
C LEU A 7 60.00 -35.91 10.64
N THR A 8 59.51 -35.73 9.42
CA THR A 8 60.10 -35.42 8.11
C THR A 8 58.90 -35.11 7.19
N HIS A 9 59.05 -34.14 6.28
CA HIS A 9 58.14 -33.85 5.15
C HIS A 9 57.96 -35.10 4.22
N PRO A 10 57.25 -35.10 3.07
CA PRO A 10 56.49 -34.05 2.37
C PRO A 10 55.14 -34.55 1.78
N ARG A 11 54.42 -33.64 1.11
CA ARG A 11 53.75 -33.80 -0.21
C ARG A 11 52.36 -33.16 -0.25
N THR A 12 52.29 -31.96 -0.80
CA THR A 12 51.21 -31.59 -1.73
C THR A 12 51.44 -32.37 -3.04
N PRO A 13 50.40 -32.77 -3.82
CA PRO A 13 49.64 -31.79 -4.58
C PRO A 13 48.13 -32.10 -4.77
N ALA A 14 47.43 -31.07 -5.25
CA ALA A 14 46.34 -31.10 -6.23
C ALA A 14 45.12 -32.01 -5.98
N GLY A 15 43.97 -31.37 -5.73
CA GLY A 15 42.67 -32.02 -5.77
C GLY A 15 41.55 -31.02 -5.89
N ALA A 16 41.27 -30.60 -7.12
CA ALA A 16 40.16 -29.76 -7.50
C ALA A 16 38.82 -30.24 -6.90
N ARG A 17 38.07 -29.34 -6.27
CA ARG A 17 36.60 -29.42 -6.26
C ARG A 17 36.00 -28.05 -6.51
N LEU A 18 35.81 -27.77 -7.80
CA LEU A 18 34.70 -26.96 -8.26
C LEU A 18 33.40 -27.56 -7.72
N ALA A 19 32.83 -26.97 -6.67
CA ALA A 19 31.42 -27.12 -6.36
C ALA A 19 30.75 -25.78 -6.59
N ARG A 20 30.36 -25.62 -7.86
CA ARG A 20 29.56 -24.56 -8.45
C ARG A 20 28.37 -24.25 -7.53
N ARG A 21 28.40 -23.12 -6.82
CA ARG A 21 27.17 -22.56 -6.23
C ARG A 21 26.28 -22.14 -7.39
N ARG A 22 25.28 -22.96 -7.68
CA ARG A 22 24.25 -22.68 -8.68
C ARG A 22 23.57 -21.35 -8.35
N PRO A 23 23.32 -20.46 -9.33
CA PRO A 23 22.34 -19.41 -9.14
C PRO A 23 20.98 -20.10 -8.97
N ARG A 24 20.31 -19.81 -7.86
CA ARG A 24 18.90 -20.15 -7.67
C ARG A 24 18.14 -19.31 -8.69
N ARG A 25 17.79 -19.92 -9.83
CA ARG A 25 16.75 -19.41 -10.72
C ARG A 25 15.47 -19.32 -9.88
N ALA A 26 15.19 -18.14 -9.35
CA ALA A 26 13.84 -17.79 -9.00
C ALA A 26 13.14 -17.55 -10.33
N ASP A 27 12.39 -18.56 -10.72
CA ASP A 27 11.41 -18.53 -11.78
C ASP A 27 10.39 -17.42 -11.43
N ALA A 28 10.58 -16.25 -12.04
CA ALA A 28 9.62 -15.14 -11.99
C ALA A 28 8.82 -15.17 -13.28
N THR A 29 8.20 -16.32 -13.54
CA THR A 29 7.15 -16.47 -14.53
C THR A 29 5.84 -16.66 -13.77
N GLU A 30 4.79 -15.98 -14.24
CA GLU A 30 3.41 -16.02 -13.73
C GLU A 30 3.08 -15.10 -12.53
N LYS A 31 3.01 -13.79 -12.83
CA LYS A 31 1.79 -13.05 -12.46
C LYS A 31 1.40 -12.03 -13.53
N THR A 32 1.35 -12.51 -14.78
CA THR A 32 0.52 -11.87 -15.80
C THR A 32 -0.94 -12.14 -15.45
N GLY A 33 -1.79 -11.13 -15.38
CA GLY A 33 -3.23 -11.35 -15.62
C GLY A 33 -4.27 -10.70 -14.69
N VAL A 34 -3.93 -9.78 -13.79
CA VAL A 34 -4.97 -8.94 -13.11
C VAL A 34 -4.60 -7.46 -13.16
N ILE A 35 -4.16 -6.97 -14.33
CA ILE A 35 -4.25 -5.55 -14.68
C ILE A 35 -4.88 -5.47 -16.09
N MET A 36 -5.98 -6.19 -16.28
CA MET A 36 -6.99 -5.94 -17.31
C MET A 36 -8.30 -5.92 -16.52
N ASN A 37 -8.66 -4.81 -15.89
CA ASN A 37 -9.51 -3.83 -16.54
C ASN A 37 -9.37 -2.48 -15.81
N ALA A 38 -8.26 -1.76 -16.03
CA ALA A 38 -8.36 -0.30 -16.00
C ALA A 38 -9.18 0.05 -17.24
N SER A 39 -10.49 0.15 -17.04
CA SER A 39 -11.47 0.49 -18.06
C SER A 39 -10.92 1.60 -18.93
N ARG A 40 -10.83 1.31 -20.23
CA ARG A 40 -10.54 2.29 -21.28
C ARG A 40 -11.71 3.29 -21.35
N GLY A 41 -11.66 4.29 -20.48
CA GLY A 41 -12.55 5.44 -20.44
C GLY A 41 -12.65 5.89 -19.00
N GLY A 42 -12.12 7.02 -18.57
CA GLY A 42 -11.32 8.09 -19.15
C GLY A 42 -11.05 9.00 -17.96
N TRP A 43 -10.16 9.98 -18.06
CA TRP A 43 -9.98 10.96 -16.97
C TRP A 43 -11.22 11.87 -16.76
N ASN A 44 -12.37 11.49 -17.32
CA ASN A 44 -13.67 12.13 -17.31
C ASN A 44 -14.72 11.08 -16.88
N ASP A 45 -14.57 10.56 -15.66
CA ASP A 45 -15.63 9.78 -15.02
C ASP A 45 -16.39 10.74 -14.11
N PRO A 46 -17.65 11.08 -14.43
CA PRO A 46 -18.42 12.03 -13.63
C PRO A 46 -18.62 11.56 -12.19
N GLU A 47 -18.58 10.26 -11.93
CA GLU A 47 -18.65 9.73 -10.56
C GLU A 47 -17.35 9.98 -9.80
N LEU A 48 -16.19 9.83 -10.46
CA LEU A 48 -14.90 10.17 -9.86
C LEU A 48 -14.74 11.68 -9.64
N ASP A 49 -15.25 12.49 -10.56
CA ASP A 49 -15.25 13.96 -10.42
C ASP A 49 -16.13 14.40 -9.24
N ALA A 50 -17.36 13.87 -9.15
CA ALA A 50 -18.26 14.14 -8.04
C ALA A 50 -17.67 13.66 -6.70
N LEU A 51 -17.03 12.50 -6.68
CA LEU A 51 -16.36 11.96 -5.51
C LEU A 51 -15.19 12.85 -5.08
N ALA A 52 -14.36 13.30 -6.02
CA ALA A 52 -13.24 14.17 -5.74
C ALA A 52 -13.68 15.55 -5.19
N GLU A 53 -14.78 16.09 -5.70
CA GLU A 53 -15.39 17.31 -5.19
C GLU A 53 -15.95 17.11 -3.77
N GLY A 54 -16.74 16.07 -3.56
CA GLY A 54 -17.30 15.75 -2.26
C GLY A 54 -16.22 15.52 -1.19
N LEU A 55 -15.11 14.87 -1.55
CA LEU A 55 -13.99 14.65 -0.63
C LEU A 55 -13.33 15.98 -0.22
N ARG A 56 -13.19 16.92 -1.16
CA ARG A 56 -12.67 18.26 -0.85
C ARG A 56 -13.58 19.01 0.13
N ILE A 57 -14.89 18.97 -0.09
CA ILE A 57 -15.89 19.56 0.81
C ILE A 57 -15.81 18.90 2.19
N ALA A 58 -15.80 17.57 2.25
CA ALA A 58 -15.71 16.82 3.50
C ALA A 58 -14.43 17.17 4.27
N HIS A 59 -13.28 17.24 3.60
CA HIS A 59 -12.03 17.66 4.22
C HIS A 59 -12.10 19.08 4.79
N ALA A 60 -12.68 20.03 4.05
CA ALA A 60 -12.85 21.41 4.51
C ALA A 60 -13.75 21.49 5.75
N ARG A 61 -14.87 20.75 5.76
CA ARG A 61 -15.80 20.70 6.91
C ARG A 61 -15.15 20.08 8.14
N VAL A 62 -14.52 18.91 7.98
CA VAL A 62 -13.79 18.26 9.08
C VAL A 62 -12.67 19.15 9.62
N ALA A 63 -12.06 19.98 8.76
CA ALA A 63 -11.06 20.95 9.16
C ALA A 63 -11.59 22.11 10.00
N ASN A 64 -12.92 22.34 10.03
CA ASN A 64 -13.58 23.37 10.85
C ASN A 64 -14.20 22.81 12.15
N LEU A 65 -14.27 21.48 12.30
CA LEU A 65 -14.84 20.85 13.50
C LEU A 65 -13.97 21.04 14.75
N SER A 66 -14.60 20.91 15.92
CA SER A 66 -13.92 20.89 17.22
C SER A 66 -12.78 19.85 17.25
N PRO A 67 -11.64 20.16 17.89
CA PRO A 67 -10.51 19.24 17.98
C PRO A 67 -10.82 17.92 18.70
N LEU A 68 -11.89 17.87 19.50
CA LEU A 68 -12.32 16.64 20.20
C LEU A 68 -12.92 15.60 19.24
N VAL A 69 -13.68 16.03 18.22
CA VAL A 69 -14.38 15.13 17.27
C VAL A 69 -13.60 14.91 15.97
N ARG A 70 -12.70 15.83 15.63
CA ARG A 70 -11.90 15.80 14.40
C ARG A 70 -11.14 14.49 14.15
N PRO A 71 -10.47 13.84 15.13
CA PRO A 71 -9.73 12.60 14.87
C PRO A 71 -10.64 11.45 14.44
N GLN A 72 -11.83 11.34 15.03
CA GLN A 72 -12.81 10.34 14.66
C GLN A 72 -13.31 10.56 13.24
N MET A 73 -13.66 11.80 12.88
CA MET A 73 -14.13 12.15 11.54
C MET A 73 -13.05 11.98 10.47
N THR A 74 -11.80 12.33 10.79
CA THR A 74 -10.65 12.09 9.90
C THR A 74 -10.49 10.59 9.62
N ARG A 75 -10.63 9.73 10.64
CA ARG A 75 -10.56 8.27 10.45
C ARG A 75 -11.71 7.75 9.59
N HIS A 76 -12.92 8.28 9.75
CA HIS A 76 -14.06 7.91 8.91
C HIS A 76 -13.77 8.27 7.44
N LEU A 77 -13.28 9.49 7.19
CA LEU A 77 -12.94 9.96 5.86
C LEU A 77 -11.85 9.10 5.19
N LEU A 78 -10.88 8.61 5.96
CA LEU A 78 -9.88 7.65 5.47
C LEU A 78 -10.49 6.32 5.02
N VAL A 79 -11.53 5.83 5.70
CA VAL A 79 -12.23 4.60 5.27
C VAL A 79 -12.98 4.83 3.94
N ILE A 80 -13.61 5.99 3.77
CA ILE A 80 -14.31 6.35 2.53
C ILE A 80 -13.32 6.48 1.37
N THR A 81 -12.16 7.12 1.60
CA THR A 81 -11.12 7.26 0.56
C THR A 81 -10.43 5.94 0.21
N ASP A 82 -10.32 4.98 1.15
CA ASP A 82 -9.83 3.64 0.80
C ASP A 82 -10.85 2.84 -0.01
N LEU A 83 -12.14 2.98 0.33
CA LEU A 83 -13.23 2.38 -0.43
C LEU A 83 -13.30 2.91 -1.85
N ALA A 84 -13.09 4.22 -2.04
CA ALA A 84 -13.08 4.87 -3.35
C ALA A 84 -12.11 4.22 -4.36
N LYS A 85 -11.00 3.65 -3.87
CA LYS A 85 -10.01 2.95 -4.71
C LYS A 85 -10.53 1.62 -5.24
N ARG A 86 -11.58 1.05 -4.64
CA ARG A 86 -12.13 -0.28 -4.93
C ARG A 86 -13.52 -0.19 -5.57
N ASP A 87 -14.32 0.78 -5.14
CA ASP A 87 -15.70 1.01 -5.59
C ASP A 87 -16.05 2.51 -5.43
N ALA A 88 -15.99 3.25 -6.53
CA ALA A 88 -16.24 4.69 -6.55
C ALA A 88 -17.72 5.03 -6.29
N ALA A 89 -18.65 4.28 -6.88
CA ALA A 89 -20.08 4.50 -6.73
C ALA A 89 -20.54 4.29 -5.28
N LEU A 90 -20.05 3.23 -4.62
CA LEU A 90 -20.36 2.99 -3.21
C LEU A 90 -19.68 4.02 -2.29
N ALA A 91 -18.47 4.46 -2.64
CA ALA A 91 -17.80 5.52 -1.90
C ALA A 91 -18.57 6.84 -1.99
N LEU A 92 -19.11 7.19 -3.15
CA LEU A 92 -19.90 8.40 -3.35
C LEU A 92 -21.16 8.38 -2.47
N ARG A 93 -21.91 7.28 -2.45
CA ARG A 93 -23.10 7.14 -1.56
C ARG A 93 -22.75 7.27 -0.08
N ARG A 94 -21.62 6.67 0.35
CA ARG A 94 -21.17 6.78 1.75
C ARG A 94 -20.74 8.20 2.08
N LEU A 95 -20.12 8.89 1.13
CA LEU A 95 -19.70 10.27 1.28
C LEU A 95 -20.90 11.22 1.38
N GLU A 96 -21.94 11.02 0.58
CA GLU A 96 -23.20 11.77 0.66
C GLU A 96 -23.87 11.60 2.02
N SER A 97 -23.96 10.37 2.53
CA SER A 97 -24.46 10.10 3.88
C SER A 97 -23.61 10.78 4.94
N PHE A 98 -22.29 10.68 4.85
CA PHE A 98 -21.36 11.32 5.79
C PHE A 98 -21.51 12.84 5.80
N LEU A 99 -21.65 13.47 4.64
CA LEU A 99 -21.87 14.91 4.53
C LEU A 99 -23.23 15.32 5.13
N SER A 100 -24.27 14.52 4.88
CA SER A 100 -25.60 14.74 5.47
C SER A 100 -25.58 14.61 6.99
N ASP A 101 -24.83 13.66 7.53
CA ASP A 101 -24.66 13.50 8.98
C ASP A 101 -23.92 14.69 9.58
N LEU A 102 -22.90 15.22 8.89
CA LEU A 102 -22.19 16.44 9.31
C LEU A 102 -23.08 17.68 9.28
N ASP A 103 -23.95 17.83 8.27
CA ASP A 103 -24.92 18.93 8.19
C ASP A 103 -26.01 18.81 9.26
N GLY A 104 -26.43 17.58 9.59
CA GLY A 104 -27.42 17.30 10.63
C GLY A 104 -26.93 17.64 12.04
N ASP A 105 -25.62 17.52 12.30
CA ASP A 105 -25.00 17.91 13.58
C ASP A 105 -24.80 19.44 13.68
N GLU A 106 -24.66 20.14 12.55
CA GLU A 106 -24.55 21.62 12.49
C GLU A 106 -25.90 22.34 12.67
N ASN A 107 -27.03 21.68 12.38
CA ASN A 107 -28.38 22.26 12.39
C ASN A 107 -29.25 21.75 13.56
N VAL A 108 -28.77 21.95 14.80
CA VAL A 108 -29.59 21.80 16.02
C VAL A 108 -29.80 23.20 16.61
N PRO A 109 -31.03 23.75 16.61
CA PRO A 109 -31.33 25.03 17.29
C PRO A 109 -31.25 24.93 18.82
#